data_AF-A0A2H0WLU2-F1
#
_entry.id   AF-A0A2H0WLU2-F1
#
_cell.length_a   1.000
_cell.length_b   1.000
_cell.length_c   1.000
_cell.angle_alpha   90.00
_cell.angle_beta   90.00
_cell.angle_gamma   90.00
#
_symmetry.space_group_name_H-M   'P 1'
#
loop_
_entity.id
_entity.type
_entity.pdbx_description
1 polymer ?
#
loop_
_entity_poly.entity_id
_entity_poly.type
_entity_poly.pdbx_seq_one_letter_code
_entity_poly.pdbx_strand_id
1 'polypeptide(L)' 'MSELINKIVQTAVWPFVIFLFALSALIFIYGLVEFMANADNPEKKEKGKKNIIWGIIGLFIMFSVYGIIQILQSFISSVD' A
#
# COMPACT_ATOMS: atom_id res chain seq x y z
N MET A 1 -22.05 -19.19 1.26
CA MET A 1 -20.61 -19.41 1.52
C MET A 1 -19.86 -18.09 1.64
N SER A 2 -20.33 -17.08 0.91
CA SER A 2 -20.04 -15.64 1.01
C SER A 2 -19.77 -15.10 2.41
N GLU A 3 -20.60 -15.40 3.41
CA GLU A 3 -20.45 -14.80 4.76
C GLU A 3 -19.13 -15.20 5.45
N LEU A 4 -18.71 -16.46 5.31
CA LEU A 4 -17.44 -16.95 5.86
C LEU A 4 -16.25 -16.33 5.12
N ILE A 5 -16.32 -16.24 3.79
CA ILE A 5 -15.27 -15.63 2.97
C ILE A 5 -15.13 -14.14 3.30
N ASN A 6 -16.24 -13.42 3.39
CA ASN A 6 -16.25 -12.00 3.74
C ASN A 6 -15.68 -11.77 5.14
N LYS A 7 -16.00 -12.63 6.11
CA LYS A 7 -15.44 -12.54 7.46
C LYS A 7 -13.93 -12.79 7.48
N ILE A 8 -13.42 -13.75 6.70
CA ILE A 8 -11.98 -13.99 6.56
C ILE A 8 -11.29 -12.79 5.93
N VAL A 9 -11.83 -12.24 4.83
CA VAL A 9 -11.28 -11.06 4.17
C VAL A 9 -11.25 -9.86 5.12
N GLN A 10 -12.34 -9.61 5.86
CA GLN A 10 -12.42 -8.53 6.85
C GLN A 10 -11.47 -8.69 8.04
N THR A 11 -11.28 -9.92 8.52
CA THR A 11 -10.49 -10.15 9.74
C THR A 11 -8.99 -10.27 9.45
N ALA A 12 -8.62 -10.87 8.32
CA ALA A 12 -7.22 -11.07 7.97
C ALA A 12 -6.72 -10.00 6.99
N VAL A 13 -7.34 -9.89 5.81
CA VAL A 13 -6.78 -9.12 4.69
C VAL A 13 -6.79 -7.62 4.97
N TRP A 14 -7.91 -7.08 5.45
CA TRP A 14 -8.05 -5.63 5.67
C TRP A 14 -7.03 -5.05 6.68
N PRO A 15 -6.79 -5.66 7.86
CA PRO A 15 -5.74 -5.21 8.76
C PRO A 15 -4.34 -5.21 8.13
N PHE A 16 -3.98 -6.24 7.35
CA PHE A 16 -2.69 -6.27 6.66
C PHE A 16 -2.57 -5.18 5.60
N VAL A 17 -3.64 -4.95 4.81
CA VAL A 17 -3.65 -3.88 3.80
C VAL A 17 -3.47 -2.52 4.47
N ILE A 18 -4.21 -2.22 5.54
CA ILE A 18 -4.09 -0.95 6.28
C ILE A 18 -2.68 -0.78 6.86
N PHE A 19 -2.13 -1.85 7.46
CA PHE A 19 -0.79 -1.83 8.02
C PHE A 19 0.29 -1.56 6.95
N LEU A 20 0.24 -2.27 5.83
CA LEU A 20 1.21 -2.11 4.74
C LEU A 20 1.03 -0.77 4.02
N PHE A 21 -0.19 -0.26 3.92
CA PHE A 21 -0.46 1.08 3.39
C PHE A 21 0.16 2.15 4.28
N ALA A 22 -0.05 2.07 5.60
CA ALA A 22 0.56 2.98 6.56
C ALA A 22 2.09 2.93 6.48
N LEU A 23 2.68 1.73 6.43
CA LEU A 23 4.13 1.57 6.28
C LEU A 23 4.66 2.19 4.97
N SER A 24 3.98 1.95 3.85
CA SER A 24 4.36 2.52 2.55
C SER A 24 4.26 4.05 2.55
N ALA A 25 3.21 4.59 3.16
CA ALA A 25 3.04 6.04 3.32
C ALA A 25 4.15 6.65 4.20
N LEU A 26 4.54 5.97 5.29
CA LEU A 26 5.65 6.41 6.13
C LEU A 26 6.98 6.43 5.36
N ILE A 27 7.27 5.39 4.58
CA ILE A 27 8.48 5.34 3.74
C ILE A 27 8.46 6.46 2.69
N PHE A 28 7.30 6.70 2.07
CA PHE A 28 7.11 7.79 1.12
C PHE A 28 7.39 9.17 1.75
N ILE A 29 6.77 9.45 2.91
CA ILE A 29 6.94 10.71 3.63
C ILE A 29 8.40 10.86 4.10
N TYR A 30 9.00 9.80 4.64
CA TYR A 30 10.40 9.80 5.04
C TYR A 30 11.32 10.11 3.86
N GLY A 31 11.08 9.50 2.70
CA GLY A 31 11.81 9.78 1.47
C GLY A 31 11.66 11.23 1.01
N LEU A 32 10.45 11.82 1.14
CA LEU A 32 10.19 13.22 0.83
C LEU A 32 10.99 14.15 1.75
N VAL A 33 10.96 13.89 3.06
CA VAL A 33 11.74 14.66 4.04
C VAL A 33 13.23 14.53 3.77
N GLU A 34 13.74 13.32 3.51
CA GLU A 34 15.15 13.09 3.20
C GLU A 34 15.59 13.78 1.90
N PHE A 35 14.71 13.78 0.89
CA PHE A 35 14.94 14.46 -0.39
C PHE A 35 15.00 15.99 -0.24
N MET A 36 14.10 16.58 0.57
CA MET A 36 14.03 18.03 0.78
C MET A 36 15.13 18.53 1.73
N ALA A 37 15.39 17.82 2.83
CA ALA A 37 16.35 18.23 3.85
C ALA A 37 17.81 18.11 3.39
N ASN A 38 18.09 17.25 2.40
CA ASN A 38 19.44 17.04 1.88
C ASN A 38 19.60 17.56 0.45
N ALA A 39 18.92 18.67 0.09
CA ALA A 39 18.94 19.21 -1.26
C ALA A 39 20.35 19.50 -1.82
N ASP A 40 21.29 19.84 -0.93
CA ASP A 40 22.68 20.19 -1.26
C ASP A 40 23.65 18.98 -1.23
N ASN A 41 23.19 17.82 -0.75
CA ASN A 41 23.99 16.58 -0.73
C ASN A 41 23.45 15.61 -1.81
N PRO A 42 24.15 15.45 -2.95
CA PRO A 42 23.64 14.67 -4.08
C PRO A 42 23.40 13.19 -3.74
N GLU A 43 24.23 12.59 -2.88
CA GLU A 43 24.10 11.19 -2.48
C GLU A 43 22.85 10.96 -1.62
N LYS A 44 22.65 11.79 -0.59
CA LYS A 44 21.46 11.71 0.28
C LYS A 44 20.18 12.09 -0.46
N LYS A 45 20.26 13.03 -1.40
CA LYS A 45 19.15 13.39 -2.28
C LYS A 45 18.72 12.21 -3.17
N GLU A 46 19.68 11.46 -3.72
CA GLU A 46 19.37 10.27 -4.50
C GLU A 46 18.74 9.17 -3.63
N LYS A 47 19.22 9.00 -2.40
CA LYS A 47 18.60 8.08 -1.43
C LYS A 47 17.16 8.47 -1.10
N GLY A 48 16.89 9.75 -0.84
CA GLY A 48 15.53 10.27 -0.64
C GLY A 48 14.62 9.97 -1.83
N LYS A 49 15.09 10.20 -3.07
CA LYS A 49 14.35 9.83 -4.29
C LYS A 49 14.02 8.33 -4.35
N LYS A 50 14.97 7.46 -4.02
CA LYS A 50 14.74 6.00 -3.99
C LYS A 50 13.66 5.63 -2.97
N ASN A 51 13.69 6.23 -1.78
CA ASN A 51 12.69 6.01 -0.74
C ASN A 51 11.28 6.48 -1.18
N ILE A 52 11.19 7.63 -1.85
CA ILE A 52 9.93 8.11 -2.47
C ILE A 52 9.38 7.07 -3.45
N ILE A 53 10.23 6.57 -4.36
CA ILE A 53 9.83 5.58 -5.38
C ILE A 53 9.34 4.28 -4.73
N TRP A 54 10.08 3.77 -3.73
CA TRP A 54 9.66 2.58 -2.98
C TRP A 54 8.31 2.78 -2.27
N GLY A 55 8.10 3.95 -1.68
CA GLY A 55 6.82 4.32 -1.08
C GLY A 55 5.68 4.34 -2.10
N ILE A 56 5.89 4.94 -3.29
CA ILE A 56 4.89 4.98 -4.37
C ILE A 56 4.55 3.57 -4.86
N ILE A 57 5.56 2.72 -5.07
CA ILE A 57 5.36 1.32 -5.50
C ILE A 57 4.52 0.58 -4.45
N GLY A 58 4.83 0.74 -3.16
CA GLY A 58 4.06 0.14 -2.08
C GLY A 58 2.59 0.59 -2.09
N LEU A 59 2.36 1.90 -2.21
CA LEU A 59 1.00 2.47 -2.30
C LEU A 59 0.23 1.97 -3.53
N PHE A 60 0.90 1.85 -4.68
CA PHE A 60 0.30 1.33 -5.91
C PHE A 60 -0.13 -0.14 -5.78
N ILE A 61 0.69 -0.97 -5.14
CA ILE A 61 0.35 -2.37 -4.85
C ILE A 61 -0.89 -2.43 -3.97
N MET A 62 -0.97 -1.61 -2.91
CA MET A 62 -2.15 -1.59 -2.02
C MET A 62 -3.43 -1.18 -2.76
N PHE A 63 -3.35 -0.19 -3.66
CA PHE A 63 -4.46 0.18 -4.53
C PHE A 63 -4.90 -0.97 -5.44
N SER A 64 -3.94 -1.69 -6.01
CA SER A 64 -4.21 -2.86 -6.86
C SER A 64 -4.90 -3.99 -6.08
N VAL A 65 -4.43 -4.27 -4.85
CA VAL A 65 -5.03 -5.26 -3.95
C VAL A 65 -6.48 -4.90 -3.63
N TYR A 66 -6.76 -3.63 -3.32
CA TYR A 66 -8.12 -3.16 -3.09
C TYR A 66 -9.04 -3.45 -4.29
N GLY A 67 -8.61 -3.12 -5.51
CA GLY A 67 -9.36 -3.40 -6.73
C GLY A 67 -9.63 -4.90 -6.94
N ILE A 68 -8.63 -5.74 -6.70
CA ILE A 68 -8.76 -7.21 -6.81
C ILE A 68 -9.77 -7.73 -5.79
N ILE A 69 -9.72 -7.27 -4.53
CA ILE A 69 -10.67 -7.68 -3.48
C ILE A 69 -12.10 -7.34 -3.90
N GLN A 70 -12.34 -6.15 -4.45
CA GLN A 70 -13.67 -5.73 -4.89
C GLN A 70 -14.22 -6.61 -6.03
N ILE A 71 -13.37 -6.96 -7.00
CA ILE A 71 -13.74 -7.87 -8.09
C ILE A 71 -14.07 -9.26 -7.55
N LEU A 72 -13.23 -9.80 -6.67
CA LEU A 72 -13.45 -11.12 -6.05
C LEU A 72 -14.74 -11.15 -5.22
N GLN A 73 -15.00 -10.12 -4.43
CA GLN A 73 -16.24 -10.01 -3.66
C GLN A 73 -17.46 -9.94 -4.56
N SER A 74 -17.38 -9.14 -5.64
CA SER A 74 -18.47 -9.03 -6.63
C SER A 74 -18.76 -10.37 -7.30
N PHE A 75 -17.71 -11.10 -7.72
CA PHE A 75 -17.86 -12.42 -8.32
C PHE A 75 -18.51 -13.43 -7.36
N ILE A 76 -18.02 -13.50 -6.12
CA ILE A 76 -18.56 -14.44 -5.12
C ILE A 76 -20.02 -14.13 -4.80
N SER A 77 -20.37 -12.85 -4.64
CA SER A 77 -21.75 -12.42 -4.41
C SER A 77 -22.72 -12.71 -5.56
N SER A 78 -22.20 -12.94 -6.77
CA SER A 78 -23.01 -13.27 -7.94
C SER A 78 -23.24 -14.77 -8.15
N VAL A 79 -22.44 -15.61 -7.48
CA VAL A 79 -22.44 -17.08 -7.63
C VAL A 79 -23.05 -17.78 -6.41
N ASP A 80 -23.02 -17.15 -5.23
CA ASP A 80 -23.87 -17.52 -4.09
C ASP A 80 -25.33 -17.09 -4.32
#